data_AF-A0A1Q3AQ57-F1
#
_entry.id   AF-A0A1Q3AQ57-F1
#
_cell.length_a   1.000
_cell.length_b   1.000
_cell.length_c   1.000
_cell.angle_alpha   90.00
_cell.angle_beta   90.00
_cell.angle_gamma   90.00
#
_symmetry.space_group_name_H-M   'P 1'
#
loop_
_entity.id
_entity.type
_entity.pdbx_description
1 polymer ?
#
loop_
_entity_poly.entity_id
_entity_poly.type
_entity_poly.pdbx_seq_one_letter_code
_entity_poly.pdbx_strand_id
1 'polypeptide(L)'
;MGCTGSSRAKGDDFTKKIRKPKSWKHSEPITKTQLMQMREEFWETAPHYGGRKEIWDALRAAAEADLTLAQAIVDSAGVIIQSDDLTICYDERGAKYDLPKYVLSEPTNLIQEN
;
A
#
# COMPACT_ATOMS: atom_id res chain seq x y z
N MET A 1 4.01 50.24 -15.26
CA MET A 1 4.64 49.82 -14.00
C MET A 1 4.02 48.50 -13.62
N GLY A 2 4.81 47.42 -13.69
CA GLY A 2 4.37 46.09 -13.32
C GLY A 2 4.51 45.86 -11.81
N CYS A 3 3.62 45.04 -11.28
CA CYS A 3 3.88 44.12 -10.17
C CYS A 3 3.21 42.79 -10.58
N THR A 4 3.91 41.80 -11.13
CA THR A 4 4.47 40.64 -10.40
C THR A 4 3.63 40.32 -9.15
N GLY A 5 2.89 39.21 -9.10
CA GLY A 5 3.36 37.86 -9.33
C GLY A 5 3.35 37.14 -7.99
N SER A 6 2.19 36.63 -7.58
CA SER A 6 2.08 35.72 -6.43
C SER A 6 0.95 34.74 -6.67
N SER A 7 1.07 33.97 -7.74
CA SER A 7 0.49 32.63 -7.79
C SER A 7 1.23 31.82 -6.74
N ARG A 8 0.72 31.81 -5.50
CA ARG A 8 1.16 30.84 -4.50
C ARG A 8 0.77 29.49 -5.07
N ALA A 9 1.78 28.80 -5.61
CA ALA A 9 1.67 27.49 -6.20
C ALA A 9 0.81 26.63 -5.26
N LYS A 10 -0.22 26.00 -5.85
CA LYS A 10 -0.89 24.83 -5.30
C LYS A 10 0.17 24.00 -4.59
N GLY A 11 0.09 23.92 -3.26
CA GLY A 11 0.65 22.77 -2.57
C GLY A 11 -0.13 21.61 -3.14
N ASP A 12 0.45 20.94 -4.13
CA ASP A 12 -0.14 19.76 -4.73
C ASP A 12 -0.45 18.82 -3.58
N ASP A 13 -1.75 18.56 -3.42
CA ASP A 13 -2.35 17.50 -2.63
C ASP A 13 -1.87 16.16 -3.25
N PHE A 14 -0.57 15.86 -3.13
CA PHE A 14 0.03 14.62 -3.58
C PHE A 14 -0.27 13.47 -2.61
N THR A 15 -1.10 13.69 -1.60
CA THR A 15 -1.72 12.63 -0.81
C THR A 15 -2.72 11.89 -1.70
N LYS A 16 -2.21 11.05 -2.61
CA LYS A 16 -3.03 10.12 -3.38
C LYS A 16 -3.84 9.32 -2.38
N LYS A 17 -5.15 9.54 -2.38
CA LYS A 17 -6.08 8.83 -1.51
C LYS A 17 -5.97 7.34 -1.82
N ILE A 18 -5.58 6.55 -0.83
CA ILE A 18 -5.57 5.09 -0.92
C ILE A 18 -6.96 4.63 -1.37
N ARG A 19 -6.99 3.78 -2.38
CA ARG A 19 -8.20 3.09 -2.83
C ARG A 19 -8.02 1.61 -2.61
N LYS A 20 -9.14 0.93 -2.36
CA LYS A 20 -9.12 -0.53 -2.32
C LYS A 20 -8.63 -1.01 -3.68
N PRO A 21 -7.64 -1.93 -3.71
CA PRO A 21 -7.15 -2.48 -4.96
C PRO A 21 -8.32 -3.06 -5.75
N LYS A 22 -8.29 -2.87 -7.08
CA LYS A 22 -9.27 -3.52 -7.96
C LYS A 22 -9.36 -5.01 -7.67
N SER A 23 -10.59 -5.53 -7.69
CA SER A 23 -10.88 -6.95 -7.56
C SER A 23 -9.99 -7.74 -8.50
N TRP A 24 -9.13 -8.56 -7.90
CA TRP A 24 -8.14 -9.35 -8.62
C TRP A 24 -8.50 -10.83 -8.54
N LYS A 25 -8.07 -11.58 -9.55
CA LYS A 25 -8.23 -13.02 -9.62
C LYS A 25 -6.86 -13.66 -9.50
N HIS A 26 -6.71 -14.59 -8.57
CA HIS A 26 -5.55 -15.46 -8.54
C HIS A 26 -5.66 -16.46 -9.71
N SER A 27 -4.52 -16.75 -10.35
CA SER A 27 -4.48 -17.66 -11.51
C SER A 27 -5.00 -19.06 -11.16
N GLU A 28 -4.71 -19.50 -9.93
CA GLU A 28 -5.16 -20.76 -9.36
C GLU A 28 -6.18 -20.50 -8.24
N PRO A 29 -7.19 -21.36 -8.07
CA PRO A 29 -8.13 -21.23 -6.98
C PRO A 29 -7.41 -21.58 -5.66
N ILE A 30 -7.26 -20.60 -4.78
CA ILE A 30 -6.56 -20.75 -3.49
C ILE A 30 -7.57 -20.71 -2.34
N THR A 31 -7.30 -21.44 -1.26
CA THR A 31 -8.13 -21.41 -0.05
C THR A 31 -7.77 -20.20 0.81
N LYS A 32 -8.69 -19.79 1.69
CA LYS A 32 -8.43 -18.68 2.64
C LYS A 32 -7.17 -18.94 3.48
N THR A 33 -6.95 -20.21 3.86
CA THR A 33 -5.77 -20.67 4.59
C THR A 33 -4.49 -20.47 3.78
N GLN A 34 -4.48 -20.85 2.50
CA GLN A 34 -3.34 -20.63 1.62
C GLN A 34 -3.05 -19.14 1.40
N LEU A 35 -4.09 -18.33 1.18
CA LEU A 35 -3.92 -16.88 1.07
C LEU A 35 -3.28 -16.29 2.34
N MET A 36 -3.75 -16.72 3.52
CA MET A 36 -3.20 -16.25 4.79
C MET A 36 -1.73 -16.65 4.94
N GLN A 37 -1.37 -17.91 4.63
CA GLN A 37 0.03 -18.36 4.65
C GLN A 37 0.92 -17.54 3.70
N MET A 38 0.47 -17.28 2.46
CA MET A 38 1.22 -16.45 1.52
C MET A 38 1.39 -15.01 2.01
N ARG A 39 0.39 -14.45 2.71
CA ARG A 39 0.50 -13.13 3.34
C ARG A 39 1.53 -13.13 4.44
N GLU A 40 1.50 -14.12 5.32
CA GLU A 40 2.44 -14.25 6.42
C GLU A 40 3.86 -14.39 5.90
N GLU A 41 4.10 -15.29 4.95
CA GLU A 41 5.42 -15.49 4.33
C GLU A 41 5.93 -14.21 3.66
N PHE A 42 5.05 -13.46 2.98
CA PHE A 42 5.40 -12.16 2.44
C PHE A 42 5.80 -11.17 3.54
N TRP A 43 5.03 -11.04 4.61
CA TRP A 43 5.34 -10.11 5.70
C TRP A 43 6.58 -10.49 6.50
N GLU A 44 6.89 -11.77 6.62
CA GLU A 44 8.12 -12.26 7.25
C GLU A 44 9.36 -11.92 6.40
N THR A 45 9.23 -12.02 5.08
CA THR A 45 10.34 -11.77 4.15
C THR A 45 10.43 -10.30 3.68
N ALA A 46 9.36 -9.52 3.78
CA ALA A 46 9.28 -8.12 3.34
C ALA A 46 10.44 -7.24 3.84
N PRO A 47 10.85 -7.26 5.13
CA PRO A 47 11.98 -6.48 5.62
C PRO A 47 13.32 -6.83 4.95
N HIS A 48 13.45 -8.02 4.35
CA HIS A 48 14.66 -8.47 3.67
C HIS A 48 14.78 -7.93 2.24
N TYR A 49 13.68 -7.51 1.62
CA TYR A 49 13.67 -6.93 0.26
C TYR A 49 14.22 -5.50 0.20
N GLY A 50 14.46 -4.88 1.35
CA GLY A 50 15.03 -3.54 1.49
C GLY A 50 14.07 -2.55 2.14
N GLY A 51 14.57 -1.34 2.38
CA GLY A 51 13.85 -0.30 3.12
C GLY A 51 13.92 -0.47 4.64
N ARG A 52 13.17 0.36 5.36
CA ARG A 52 13.05 0.33 6.82
C ARG A 52 11.93 -0.62 7.27
N LYS A 53 12.19 -1.43 8.29
CA LYS A 53 11.18 -2.28 8.95
C LYS A 53 10.00 -1.47 9.48
N GLU A 54 10.23 -0.24 9.95
CA GLU A 54 9.18 0.66 10.43
C GLU A 54 8.15 0.99 9.33
N ILE A 55 8.61 1.18 8.09
CA ILE A 55 7.73 1.44 6.95
C ILE A 55 6.98 0.18 6.56
N TRP A 56 7.63 -0.98 6.60
CA TRP A 56 6.96 -2.26 6.37
C TRP A 56 5.87 -2.52 7.42
N ASP A 57 6.13 -2.19 8.69
CA ASP A 57 5.16 -2.30 9.77
C ASP A 57 3.97 -1.36 9.56
N ALA A 58 4.24 -0.11 9.19
CA ALA A 58 3.21 0.87 8.83
C ALA A 58 2.38 0.41 7.62
N LEU A 59 3.01 -0.12 6.57
CA LEU A 59 2.32 -0.65 5.39
C LEU A 59 1.44 -1.86 5.74
N ARG A 60 1.90 -2.73 6.65
CA ARG A 60 1.12 -3.86 7.16
C ARG A 60 -0.10 -3.37 7.93
N ALA A 61 0.10 -2.46 8.88
CA ALA A 61 -0.98 -1.85 9.63
C ALA A 61 -1.98 -1.13 8.69
N ALA A 62 -1.49 -0.46 7.65
CA ALA A 62 -2.33 0.19 6.64
C ALA A 62 -3.11 -0.82 5.78
N ALA A 63 -2.53 -1.98 5.47
CA ALA A 63 -3.21 -3.04 4.71
C ALA A 63 -4.34 -3.72 5.51
N GLU A 64 -4.19 -3.82 6.83
CA GLU A 64 -5.20 -4.38 7.73
C GLU A 64 -6.25 -3.34 8.18
N ALA A 65 -5.93 -2.06 8.05
CA ALA A 65 -6.79 -0.94 8.44
C ALA A 65 -7.79 -0.50 7.36
N ASP A 66 -8.80 0.27 7.76
CA ASP A 66 -9.70 0.98 6.85
C ASP A 66 -8.97 2.05 6.03
N LEU A 67 -9.50 2.40 4.85
CA LEU A 67 -8.89 3.39 3.94
C LEU A 67 -8.48 4.70 4.64
N THR A 68 -9.31 5.20 5.56
CA THR A 68 -9.04 6.43 6.32
C THR A 68 -7.83 6.26 7.25
N LEU A 69 -7.75 5.13 7.94
CA LEU A 69 -6.67 4.83 8.88
C LEU A 69 -5.40 4.45 8.14
N ALA A 70 -5.51 3.66 7.08
CA ALA A 70 -4.41 3.35 6.17
C ALA A 70 -3.75 4.63 5.66
N GLN A 71 -4.55 5.64 5.26
CA GLN A 71 -4.04 6.93 4.80
C GLN A 71 -3.31 7.69 5.90
N ALA A 72 -3.84 7.68 7.12
CA ALA A 72 -3.20 8.30 8.27
C ALA A 72 -1.88 7.62 8.64
N ILE A 73 -1.81 6.29 8.51
CA ILE A 73 -0.61 5.50 8.82
C ILE A 73 0.50 5.80 7.79
N VAL A 74 0.21 5.75 6.49
CA VAL A 74 1.21 6.06 5.45
C VAL A 74 1.70 7.51 5.53
N ASP A 75 0.80 8.45 5.84
CA ASP A 75 1.13 9.87 6.00
C ASP A 75 2.04 10.07 7.21
N SER A 76 1.70 9.44 8.35
CA SER A 76 2.52 9.46 9.56
C SER A 76 3.89 8.79 9.36
N ALA A 77 3.96 7.78 8.51
CA ALA A 77 5.18 7.06 8.19
C ALA A 77 6.04 7.75 7.11
N GLY A 78 5.58 8.86 6.51
CA GLY A 78 6.31 9.54 5.43
C GLY A 78 6.33 8.75 4.12
N VAL A 79 5.35 7.88 3.90
CA VAL A 79 5.24 7.02 2.73
C VAL A 79 4.46 7.72 1.62
N ILE A 80 5.12 7.88 0.48
CA ILE A 80 4.61 8.43 -0.76
C ILE A 80 3.99 7.31 -1.60
N ILE A 81 2.67 7.35 -1.76
CA ILE A 81 1.94 6.37 -2.55
C ILE A 81 2.08 6.69 -4.04
N GLN A 82 2.72 5.79 -4.80
CA GLN A 82 2.80 5.95 -6.25
C GLN A 82 1.55 5.40 -6.94
N SER A 83 1.09 4.22 -6.53
CA SER A 83 -0.13 3.59 -7.05
C SER A 83 -1.27 3.74 -6.04
N ASP A 84 -2.43 4.25 -6.47
CA ASP A 84 -3.60 4.44 -5.58
C ASP A 84 -4.06 3.15 -4.88
N ASP A 85 -3.73 1.99 -5.44
CA ASP A 85 -4.01 0.67 -4.88
C ASP A 85 -2.99 0.20 -3.81
N LEU A 86 -2.09 1.05 -3.29
CA LEU A 86 -0.96 0.69 -2.38
C LEU A 86 0.07 -0.31 -2.94
N THR A 87 -0.09 -0.77 -4.18
CA THR A 87 0.80 -1.78 -4.79
C THR A 87 2.24 -1.31 -4.92
N ILE A 88 2.45 0.00 -5.10
CA ILE A 88 3.78 0.60 -5.18
C ILE A 88 3.80 1.85 -4.31
N CYS A 89 4.67 1.82 -3.31
CA CYS A 89 4.89 2.90 -2.36
C CYS A 89 6.38 3.25 -2.29
N TYR A 90 6.68 4.50 -1.94
CA TYR A 90 8.03 4.99 -1.75
C TYR A 90 8.15 5.64 -0.38
N ASP A 91 9.28 5.49 0.29
CA ASP A 91 9.60 6.29 1.48
C ASP A 91 10.18 7.65 1.07
N GLU A 92 10.18 8.61 1.99
CA GLU A 92 10.82 9.93 1.81
C GLU A 92 12.30 9.85 1.36
N ARG A 93 12.99 8.74 1.66
CA ARG A 93 14.38 8.48 1.25
C ARG A 93 14.52 7.89 -0.15
N GLY A 94 13.39 7.60 -0.82
CA GLY A 94 13.36 6.97 -2.14
C GLY A 94 13.46 5.45 -2.13
N ALA A 95 13.28 4.79 -0.98
CA ALA A 95 13.18 3.33 -0.92
C ALA A 95 11.84 2.87 -1.52
N LYS A 96 11.86 1.90 -2.44
CA LYS A 96 10.66 1.35 -3.08
C LYS A 96 10.12 0.18 -2.26
N TYR A 97 8.81 0.18 -2.05
CA TYR A 97 8.03 -0.88 -1.42
C TYR A 97 7.00 -1.38 -2.42
N ASP A 98 7.06 -2.68 -2.72
CA ASP A 98 6.18 -3.33 -3.68
C ASP A 98 5.28 -4.29 -2.90
N LEU A 99 3.97 -4.02 -2.90
CA LEU A 99 2.98 -4.82 -2.19
C LEU A 99 2.13 -5.60 -3.20
N PRO A 100 2.19 -6.93 -3.17
CA PRO A 100 1.35 -7.76 -4.02
C PRO A 100 -0.13 -7.57 -3.69
N LYS A 101 -0.97 -7.67 -4.71
CA LYS A 101 -2.44 -7.56 -4.56
C LYS A 101 -3.02 -8.55 -3.57
N TYR A 102 -2.39 -9.73 -3.42
CA TYR A 102 -2.85 -10.75 -2.48
C TYR A 102 -2.68 -10.34 -1.02
N VAL A 103 -1.72 -9.47 -0.72
CA VAL A 103 -1.51 -8.91 0.61
C VAL A 103 -2.54 -7.83 0.92
N LEU A 104 -2.89 -7.04 -0.09
CA LEU A 104 -3.76 -5.88 0.04
C LEU A 104 -5.25 -6.21 -0.05
N SER A 105 -5.62 -7.26 -0.79
CA SER A 105 -7.03 -7.67 -0.92
C SER A 105 -7.15 -9.15 -1.17
N GLU A 106 -8.31 -9.68 -0.81
CA GLU A 106 -8.69 -11.05 -1.11
C GLU A 106 -9.02 -11.21 -2.61
N PRO A 107 -8.61 -12.32 -3.24
CA PRO A 107 -8.99 -12.60 -4.62
C PRO A 107 -10.46 -12.99 -4.69
N THR A 108 -11.11 -12.70 -5.81
CA THR A 108 -12.52 -13.09 -5.99
C THR A 108 -12.71 -14.61 -6.16
N ASN A 109 -11.62 -15.36 -6.32
CA ASN A 109 -11.61 -16.80 -6.56
C ASN A 109 -11.18 -17.60 -5.31
N LEU A 110 -11.55 -17.11 -4.12
CA LEU A 110 -11.30 -17.82 -2.88
C LEU A 110 -12.15 -19.08 -2.79
N ILE A 111 -11.50 -20.22 -2.61
CA ILE A 111 -12.18 -21.47 -2.27
C ILE A 111 -12.50 -21.43 -0.77
N GLN A 112 -13.77 -21.61 -0.43
CA GLN A 112 -14.17 -21.90 0.94
C GLN A 112 -13.93 -23.39 1.18
N GLU A 113 -12.91 -23.74 1.97
CA GLU A 113 -12.79 -25.11 2.50
C GLU A 113 -14.01 -25.35 3.41
N ASN A 114 -14.74 -26.43 3.14
CA ASN A 114 -15.92 -26.86 3.89
C ASN A 114 -15.55 -27.99 4.86
#